data_AF-A0A7Y5H9I1-F1
#
_entry.id   AF-A0A7Y5H9I1-F1
#
_cell.length_a   1.000
_cell.length_b   1.000
_cell.length_c   1.000
_cell.angle_alpha   90.00
_cell.angle_beta   90.00
_cell.angle_gamma   90.00
#
_symmetry.space_group_name_H-M   'P 1'
#
loop_
_entity.id
_entity.type
_entity.pdbx_description
1 polymer ?
#
loop_
_entity_poly.entity_id
_entity_poly.type
_entity_poly.pdbx_seq_one_letter_code
_entity_poly.pdbx_strand_id
1 'polypeptide(L)'
;MPSDRMTLTLCALTLAVALGVSLARHLPGDPAPIPVAAPDSLPRRTLRPVPNPDPAAVAQPRRCRPWRVAASPDGTRAWVTLSGKEIAPGSEVVLLDVPGRRELARIPVGSYPYAIRMHPSGRWVVVTSRYSDELDVIDAVSGAVVSRIPVSFYCEEIEFSPDGRVAYLADFFRNQVLVVDLEEHGGRLTGRMRTLGFDRDAFTGGEVAETAGGSECASCGWRLRPADPRAARCHA
;
A
#
# COMPACT_ATOMS: atom_id res chain seq x y z
N MET A 1 41.47 -51.09 -40.97
CA MET A 1 41.73 -50.10 -42.04
C MET A 1 40.72 -50.32 -43.16
N PRO A 2 40.24 -49.27 -43.83
CA PRO A 2 39.62 -48.02 -43.35
C PRO A 2 38.15 -47.96 -43.86
N SER A 3 37.25 -47.07 -43.48
CA SER A 3 37.22 -45.62 -43.74
C SER A 3 36.11 -44.97 -42.87
N ASP A 4 36.39 -43.92 -42.09
CA ASP A 4 36.25 -42.48 -42.46
C ASP A 4 34.82 -42.11 -42.91
N ARG A 5 34.08 -41.09 -42.43
CA ARG A 5 34.34 -39.83 -41.70
C ARG A 5 32.99 -39.18 -41.30
N MET A 6 33.04 -38.29 -40.28
CA MET A 6 32.37 -36.97 -40.10
C MET A 6 30.99 -36.74 -40.79
N THR A 7 29.95 -36.21 -40.14
CA THR A 7 29.66 -34.75 -39.94
C THR A 7 28.24 -34.67 -39.31
N LEU A 8 28.04 -34.17 -38.07
CA LEU A 8 27.59 -32.81 -37.71
C LEU A 8 26.23 -32.33 -38.33
N THR A 9 25.25 -32.04 -37.43
CA THR A 9 24.45 -30.79 -37.39
C THR A 9 22.97 -30.76 -37.89
N LEU A 10 22.08 -30.40 -36.93
CA LEU A 10 20.86 -29.57 -36.99
C LEU A 10 19.43 -30.10 -37.32
N CYS A 11 18.50 -29.42 -36.64
CA CYS A 11 17.09 -29.12 -36.95
C CYS A 11 16.04 -30.20 -36.67
N ALA A 12 14.81 -29.90 -36.25
CA ALA A 12 14.15 -28.76 -35.62
C ALA A 12 12.67 -29.21 -35.38
N LEU A 13 12.05 -28.69 -34.33
CA LEU A 13 10.61 -28.38 -34.15
C LEU A 13 9.51 -29.22 -34.86
N THR A 14 8.56 -29.73 -34.05
CA THR A 14 7.08 -29.50 -34.13
C THR A 14 6.42 -30.30 -32.98
N LEU A 15 6.02 -29.72 -31.84
CA LEU A 15 4.83 -28.92 -31.51
C LEU A 15 3.47 -29.62 -31.69
N ALA A 16 2.86 -30.06 -30.58
CA ALA A 16 1.41 -30.10 -30.30
C ALA A 16 1.24 -30.51 -28.80
N VAL A 17 1.03 -29.56 -27.88
CA VAL A 17 -0.27 -29.05 -27.41
C VAL A 17 -1.18 -30.14 -26.84
N ALA A 18 -1.67 -29.88 -25.63
CA ALA A 18 -2.67 -30.62 -24.85
C ALA A 18 -2.11 -31.69 -23.89
N LEU A 19 -1.66 -31.22 -22.73
CA LEU A 19 -2.11 -31.72 -21.42
C LEU A 19 -1.74 -30.66 -20.38
N GLY A 20 -2.62 -29.67 -20.25
CA GLY A 20 -2.65 -28.83 -19.07
C GLY A 20 -3.09 -29.69 -17.90
N VAL A 21 -2.14 -30.13 -17.07
CA VAL A 21 -2.39 -30.55 -15.70
C VAL A 21 -1.21 -30.10 -14.85
N SER A 22 -1.44 -29.00 -14.13
CA SER A 22 -0.95 -28.75 -12.78
C SER A 22 0.51 -29.11 -12.47
N LEU A 23 1.43 -28.19 -12.80
CA LEU A 23 2.61 -28.00 -11.96
C LEU A 23 2.20 -27.13 -10.76
N ALA A 24 1.36 -27.70 -9.90
CA ALA A 24 1.35 -27.32 -8.50
C ALA A 24 2.76 -27.58 -7.98
N ARG A 25 3.59 -26.53 -7.97
CA ARG A 25 4.80 -26.51 -7.15
C ARG A 25 4.36 -27.01 -5.79
N HIS A 26 4.94 -28.14 -5.37
CA HIS A 26 4.85 -28.60 -3.99
C HIS A 26 5.18 -27.39 -3.10
N LEU A 27 4.15 -26.74 -2.59
CA LEU A 27 4.28 -25.98 -1.37
C LEU A 27 4.71 -27.04 -0.36
N PRO A 28 5.90 -26.93 0.26
CA PRO A 28 6.23 -27.80 1.37
C PRO A 28 5.04 -27.76 2.32
N GLY A 29 4.57 -28.94 2.74
CA GLY A 29 3.36 -29.11 3.55
C GLY A 29 3.29 -28.07 4.65
N ASP A 30 2.06 -27.64 4.96
CA ASP A 30 1.71 -26.53 5.86
C ASP A 30 2.91 -26.09 6.71
N PRO A 31 3.51 -24.89 6.49
CA PRO A 31 4.58 -24.44 7.35
C PRO A 31 4.06 -24.57 8.77
N ALA A 32 4.80 -25.33 9.59
CA ALA A 32 4.44 -25.58 10.98
C ALA A 32 3.90 -24.28 11.57
N PRO A 33 2.73 -24.30 12.26
CA PRO A 33 2.06 -23.09 12.69
C PRO A 33 3.09 -22.18 13.34
N ILE A 34 3.20 -20.94 12.84
CA ILE A 34 4.12 -19.93 13.38
C ILE A 34 3.92 -20.00 14.89
N PRO A 35 4.96 -20.32 15.70
CA PRO A 35 4.80 -20.49 17.12
C PRO A 35 4.32 -19.16 17.69
N VAL A 36 3.01 -19.05 17.91
CA VAL A 36 2.41 -17.94 18.62
C VAL A 36 2.84 -18.17 20.06
N ALA A 37 3.75 -17.32 20.53
CA ALA A 37 4.12 -17.24 21.93
C ALA A 37 2.82 -17.31 22.74
N ALA A 38 2.72 -18.25 23.69
CA ALA A 38 1.55 -18.35 24.56
C ALA A 38 1.25 -16.95 25.13
N PRO A 39 -0.02 -16.52 25.26
CA PRO A 39 -0.38 -15.14 25.63
C PRO A 39 0.34 -14.60 26.87
N ASP A 40 0.80 -15.51 27.74
CA ASP A 40 1.45 -15.22 29.01
C ASP A 40 2.99 -15.30 28.96
N SER A 41 3.57 -15.71 27.83
CA SER A 41 5.01 -15.83 27.63
C SER A 41 5.69 -14.53 27.18
N LEU A 42 4.90 -13.53 26.75
CA LEU A 42 5.41 -12.19 26.49
C LEU A 42 5.37 -11.38 27.81
N PRO A 43 6.50 -10.82 28.27
CA PRO A 43 6.48 -9.96 29.44
C PRO A 43 5.57 -8.76 29.16
N ARG A 44 4.40 -8.74 29.81
CA ARG A 44 3.49 -7.60 29.75
C ARG A 44 4.17 -6.43 30.45
N ARG A 45 4.78 -5.54 29.67
CA ARG A 45 5.21 -4.23 30.17
C ARG A 45 3.97 -3.36 30.30
N THR A 46 3.52 -3.15 31.53
CA THR A 46 2.54 -2.10 31.82
C THR A 46 3.22 -0.76 31.56
N LEU A 47 2.88 -0.12 30.45
CA LEU A 47 3.32 1.23 30.17
C LEU A 47 2.66 2.17 31.19
N ARG A 48 3.44 3.04 31.83
CA ARG A 48 2.89 4.13 32.63
C ARG A 48 2.40 5.21 31.66
N PRO A 49 1.12 5.62 31.70
CA PRO A 49 0.66 6.73 30.87
C PRO A 49 1.47 7.99 31.20
N VAL A 50 2.08 8.59 30.19
CA VAL A 50 2.70 9.90 30.31
C VAL A 50 1.59 10.93 30.10
N PRO A 51 1.34 11.86 31.04
CA PRO A 51 0.36 12.92 30.87
C PRO A 51 0.61 13.72 29.59
N ASN A 52 -0.45 14.13 28.89
CA ASN A 52 -0.31 15.01 27.72
C ASN A 52 0.48 16.26 28.12
N PRO A 53 1.66 16.52 27.53
CA PRO A 53 2.50 17.65 27.90
C PRO A 53 1.91 19.01 27.47
N ASP A 54 0.87 19.01 26.63
CA ASP A 54 0.16 20.23 26.22
C ASP A 54 -1.36 20.12 26.48
N PRO A 55 -1.78 20.22 27.76
CA PRO A 55 -3.19 20.10 28.14
C PRO A 55 -4.04 21.32 27.75
N ALA A 56 -3.43 22.43 27.35
CA ALA A 56 -4.09 23.70 27.03
C ALA A 56 -3.79 24.16 25.59
N ALA A 57 -3.64 23.20 24.66
CA ALA A 57 -3.29 23.48 23.28
C ALA A 57 -4.20 24.54 22.66
N VAL A 58 -3.61 25.67 22.26
CA VAL A 58 -4.32 26.73 21.55
C VAL A 58 -4.53 26.27 20.11
N ALA A 59 -5.76 26.44 19.60
CA ALA A 59 -6.05 26.14 18.21
C ALA A 59 -5.12 26.94 17.28
N GLN A 60 -4.45 26.25 16.37
CA GLN A 60 -3.55 26.89 15.40
C GLN A 60 -4.33 27.91 14.55
N PRO A 61 -3.76 29.10 14.29
CA PRO A 61 -4.47 30.21 13.63
C PRO A 61 -4.93 29.88 12.21
N ARG A 62 -4.26 28.94 11.54
CA ARG A 62 -4.66 28.42 10.22
C ARG A 62 -5.17 26.98 10.37
N ARG A 63 -6.47 26.79 10.11
CA ARG A 63 -7.10 25.45 10.07
C ARG A 63 -6.83 24.76 8.72
N CYS A 64 -5.57 24.45 8.45
CA CYS A 64 -5.15 23.77 7.22
C CYS A 64 -5.42 22.25 7.21
N ARG A 65 -5.95 21.71 8.33
CA ARG A 65 -6.27 20.29 8.52
C ARG A 65 -5.09 19.36 8.19
N PRO A 66 -4.02 19.40 9.00
CA PRO A 66 -2.97 18.38 8.91
C PRO A 66 -3.60 17.00 9.05
N TRP A 67 -3.24 16.07 8.16
CA TRP A 67 -3.85 14.74 8.12
C TRP A 67 -2.82 13.62 8.33
N ARG A 68 -1.95 13.38 7.35
CA ARG A 68 -0.92 12.33 7.39
C ARG A 68 0.45 12.97 7.51
N VAL A 69 1.37 12.30 8.20
CA VAL A 69 2.76 12.70 8.37
C VAL A 69 3.71 11.62 7.85
N ALA A 70 4.78 12.03 7.18
CA ALA A 70 5.96 11.23 6.91
C ALA A 70 7.17 11.91 7.58
N ALA A 71 8.05 11.14 8.21
CA ALA A 71 9.26 11.66 8.83
C ALA A 71 10.50 11.13 8.10
N SER A 72 11.54 11.95 8.07
CA SER A 72 12.89 11.54 7.67
C SER A 72 13.46 10.48 8.64
N PRO A 73 14.39 9.61 8.21
CA PRO A 73 14.86 8.51 9.05
C PRO A 73 15.64 8.99 10.28
N ASP A 74 16.28 10.17 10.16
CA ASP A 74 16.98 10.84 11.25
C ASP A 74 16.05 11.64 12.17
N GLY A 75 14.75 11.74 11.84
CA GLY A 75 13.75 12.46 12.61
C GLY A 75 13.89 13.98 12.57
N THR A 76 14.76 14.55 11.73
CA THR A 76 15.04 16.00 11.69
C THR A 76 14.03 16.78 10.86
N ARG A 77 13.45 16.12 9.84
CA ARG A 77 12.43 16.66 8.95
C ARG A 77 11.14 15.83 8.99
N ALA A 78 10.01 16.50 8.80
CA ALA A 78 8.72 15.86 8.60
C ALA A 78 7.91 16.57 7.52
N TRP A 79 7.14 15.81 6.74
CA TRP A 79 6.20 16.31 5.75
C TRP A 79 4.78 15.98 6.20
N VAL A 80 3.87 16.95 6.14
CA VAL A 80 2.49 16.79 6.59
C VAL A 80 1.53 17.22 5.50
N THR A 81 0.57 16.36 5.14
CA THR A 81 -0.48 16.71 4.17
C THR A 81 -1.47 17.70 4.77
N LEU A 82 -1.81 18.74 4.02
CA LEU A 82 -2.82 19.74 4.39
C LEU A 82 -4.08 19.48 3.56
N SER A 83 -4.89 18.50 3.94
CA SER A 83 -5.99 17.98 3.11
C SER A 83 -7.15 18.97 2.94
N GLY A 84 -7.29 19.95 3.82
CA GLY A 84 -8.43 20.86 3.80
C GLY A 84 -9.74 20.17 4.16
N LYS A 85 -10.83 20.52 3.48
CA LYS A 85 -12.19 19.97 3.67
C LYS A 85 -12.59 19.28 2.37
N GLU A 86 -13.45 18.27 2.42
CA GLU A 86 -13.86 17.58 1.19
C GLU A 86 -14.50 18.55 0.16
N ILE A 87 -15.31 19.49 0.66
CA ILE A 87 -15.94 20.57 -0.10
C ILE A 87 -15.00 21.77 -0.38
N ALA A 88 -13.79 21.78 0.18
CA ALA A 88 -12.81 22.86 0.06
C ALA A 88 -11.40 22.25 0.23
N PRO A 89 -10.96 21.47 -0.77
CA PRO A 89 -9.73 20.69 -0.68
C PRO A 89 -8.51 21.60 -0.53
N GLY A 90 -7.53 21.15 0.26
CA GLY A 90 -6.19 21.73 0.22
C GLY A 90 -5.39 21.17 -0.95
N SER A 91 -4.22 21.75 -1.20
CA SER A 91 -3.32 21.38 -2.30
C SER A 91 -1.86 21.59 -1.91
N GLU A 92 -1.55 21.39 -0.62
CA GLU A 92 -0.23 21.67 -0.05
C GLU A 92 0.22 20.53 0.87
N VAL A 93 1.52 20.30 0.87
CA VAL A 93 2.25 19.62 1.93
C VAL A 93 3.11 20.65 2.66
N VAL A 94 3.17 20.58 3.98
CA VAL A 94 4.11 21.38 4.75
C VAL A 94 5.35 20.56 5.10
N LEU A 95 6.54 21.12 4.87
CA LEU A 95 7.81 20.59 5.34
C LEU A 95 8.20 21.29 6.65
N LEU A 96 8.53 20.50 7.67
CA LEU A 96 8.85 20.94 9.02
C LEU A 96 10.30 20.63 9.37
N ASP A 97 10.92 21.55 10.10
CA ASP A 97 12.13 21.36 10.89
C ASP A 97 11.69 20.90 12.30
N VAL A 98 11.92 19.64 12.62
CA VAL A 98 11.41 19.01 13.84
C VAL A 98 12.16 19.53 15.08
N PRO A 99 13.51 19.55 15.12
CA PRO A 99 14.25 20.14 16.25
C PRO A 99 13.95 21.63 16.43
N GLY A 100 13.91 22.39 15.34
CA GLY A 100 13.64 23.83 15.35
C GLY A 100 12.17 24.21 15.53
N ARG A 101 11.25 23.23 15.49
CA ARG A 101 9.79 23.40 15.67
C ARG A 101 9.18 24.47 14.77
N ARG A 102 9.59 24.50 13.51
CA ARG A 102 9.16 25.52 12.55
C ARG A 102 8.87 24.95 11.18
N GLU A 103 8.02 25.65 10.45
CA GLU A 103 7.77 25.41 9.04
C GLU A 103 9.00 25.83 8.22
N LEU A 104 9.43 24.97 7.29
CA LEU A 104 10.48 25.25 6.33
C LEU A 104 9.92 25.67 4.97
N ALA A 105 8.86 25.00 4.52
CA ALA A 105 8.27 25.24 3.21
C ALA A 105 6.82 24.74 3.14
N ARG A 106 6.07 25.31 2.19
CA ARG A 106 4.81 24.77 1.66
C ARG A 106 5.05 24.34 0.24
N ILE A 107 4.70 23.09 -0.04
CA ILE A 107 5.00 22.41 -1.29
C ILE A 107 3.67 22.19 -2.00
N PRO A 108 3.42 22.85 -3.15
CA PRO A 108 2.22 22.63 -3.94
C PRO A 108 2.16 21.19 -4.43
N VAL A 109 1.02 20.54 -4.27
CA VAL A 109 0.72 19.17 -4.70
C VAL A 109 -0.71 19.09 -5.27
N GLY A 110 -1.13 17.90 -5.67
CA GLY A 110 -2.49 17.62 -6.13
C GLY A 110 -3.58 17.98 -5.12
N SER A 111 -4.81 18.06 -5.61
CA SER A 111 -5.97 18.44 -4.82
C SER A 111 -6.38 17.35 -3.84
N TYR A 112 -6.62 17.73 -2.60
CA TYR A 112 -6.95 16.86 -1.47
C TYR A 112 -5.83 15.84 -1.17
N PRO A 113 -4.62 16.29 -0.79
CA PRO A 113 -3.51 15.40 -0.45
C PRO A 113 -3.89 14.55 0.77
N TYR A 114 -3.77 13.23 0.66
CA TYR A 114 -4.34 12.28 1.62
C TYR A 114 -3.27 11.50 2.36
N ALA A 115 -2.51 10.66 1.65
CA ALA A 115 -1.35 9.99 2.23
C ALA A 115 -0.05 10.63 1.75
N ILE A 116 0.97 10.44 2.58
CA ILE A 116 2.34 10.82 2.29
C ILE A 116 3.25 9.74 2.85
N ARG A 117 4.26 9.36 2.07
CA ARG A 117 5.25 8.34 2.46
C ARG A 117 6.62 8.70 1.93
N MET A 118 7.64 8.41 2.74
CA MET A 118 9.02 8.47 2.29
C MET A 118 9.40 7.16 1.64
N HIS A 119 10.01 7.25 0.47
CA HIS A 119 10.57 6.12 -0.25
C HIS A 119 11.75 5.50 0.54
N PRO A 120 11.97 4.17 0.49
CA PRO A 120 13.04 3.51 1.24
C PRO A 120 14.46 4.04 0.99
N SER A 121 14.71 4.65 -0.18
CA SER A 121 15.99 5.32 -0.46
C SER A 121 16.24 6.58 0.39
N GLY A 122 15.23 7.10 1.07
CA GLY A 122 15.29 8.33 1.87
C GLY A 122 15.34 9.63 1.06
N ARG A 123 15.40 9.52 -0.28
CA ARG A 123 15.52 10.68 -1.17
C ARG A 123 14.18 11.25 -1.63
N TRP A 124 13.16 10.41 -1.73
CA TRP A 124 11.86 10.77 -2.31
C TRP A 124 10.76 10.73 -1.25
N VAL A 125 9.85 11.69 -1.31
CA VAL A 125 8.60 11.69 -0.53
C VAL A 125 7.46 11.74 -1.52
N VAL A 126 6.58 10.75 -1.48
CA VAL A 126 5.50 10.59 -2.45
C VAL A 126 4.16 10.87 -1.78
N VAL A 127 3.32 11.62 -2.46
CA VAL A 127 2.02 12.09 -1.98
C VAL A 127 0.93 11.51 -2.88
N THR A 128 -0.10 10.94 -2.28
CA THR A 128 -1.37 10.63 -2.95
C THR A 128 -2.35 11.76 -2.71
N SER A 129 -3.14 12.08 -3.72
CA SER A 129 -4.14 13.15 -3.66
C SER A 129 -5.47 12.62 -4.18
N ARG A 130 -6.53 12.63 -3.37
CA ARG A 130 -7.80 11.97 -3.74
C ARG A 130 -8.45 12.60 -4.97
N TYR A 131 -8.24 13.89 -5.18
CA TYR A 131 -8.79 14.63 -6.31
C TYR A 131 -7.75 14.88 -7.41
N SER A 132 -6.79 13.97 -7.53
CA SER A 132 -5.80 13.92 -8.62
C SER A 132 -5.69 12.49 -9.15
N ASP A 133 -5.31 12.39 -10.40
CA ASP A 133 -4.94 11.19 -11.14
C ASP A 133 -3.42 11.00 -11.22
N GLU A 134 -2.66 11.66 -10.35
CA GLU A 134 -1.21 11.58 -10.29
C GLU A 134 -0.71 11.49 -8.84
N LEU A 135 0.45 10.85 -8.66
CA LEU A 135 1.25 10.94 -7.44
C LEU A 135 2.24 12.09 -7.58
N ASP A 136 2.36 12.95 -6.58
CA ASP A 136 3.42 13.95 -6.54
C ASP A 136 4.66 13.37 -5.85
N VAL A 137 5.80 13.43 -6.53
CA VAL A 137 7.10 13.01 -5.98
C VAL A 137 7.91 14.24 -5.62
N ILE A 138 8.15 14.40 -4.33
CA ILE A 138 8.95 15.47 -3.74
C ILE A 138 10.37 14.96 -3.52
N ASP A 139 11.37 15.73 -3.95
CA ASP A 139 12.77 15.51 -3.57
C ASP A 139 12.98 16.00 -2.13
N ALA A 140 13.41 15.10 -1.25
CA ALA A 140 13.53 15.37 0.18
C ALA A 140 14.60 16.41 0.53
N VAL A 141 15.57 16.62 -0.37
CA VAL A 141 16.67 17.56 -0.16
C VAL A 141 16.23 18.98 -0.52
N SER A 142 15.72 19.17 -1.74
CA SER A 142 15.32 20.46 -2.29
C SER A 142 13.92 20.89 -1.85
N GLY A 143 13.05 19.95 -1.47
CA GLY A 143 11.66 20.22 -1.12
C GLY A 143 10.76 20.56 -2.31
N ALA A 144 11.18 20.26 -3.53
CA ALA A 144 10.42 20.51 -4.75
C ALA A 144 9.77 19.22 -5.29
N VAL A 145 8.60 19.35 -5.93
CA VAL A 145 8.03 18.27 -6.73
C VAL A 145 8.86 18.11 -8.01
N VAL A 146 9.51 16.96 -8.18
CA VAL A 146 10.44 16.69 -9.30
C VAL A 146 9.85 15.76 -10.36
N SER A 147 8.80 15.02 -10.02
CA SER A 147 8.09 14.15 -10.95
C SER A 147 6.65 13.92 -10.49
N ARG A 148 5.82 13.53 -11.47
CA ARG A 148 4.47 13.05 -11.23
C ARG A 148 4.29 11.69 -11.88
N ILE A 149 3.60 10.79 -11.20
CA ILE A 149 3.40 9.42 -11.67
C ILE A 149 1.89 9.22 -11.89
N PRO A 150 1.43 8.99 -13.13
CA PRO A 150 0.02 8.76 -13.41
C PRO A 150 -0.53 7.54 -12.68
N VAL A 151 -1.70 7.70 -12.07
CA VAL A 151 -2.46 6.67 -11.34
C VAL A 151 -3.96 6.88 -11.55
N SER A 152 -4.79 6.10 -10.86
CA SER A 152 -6.23 6.35 -10.79
C SER A 152 -6.58 7.58 -9.95
N PHE A 153 -7.63 8.29 -10.37
CA PHE A 153 -8.33 9.24 -9.50
C PHE A 153 -8.81 8.56 -8.21
N TYR A 154 -8.72 9.27 -7.07
CA TYR A 154 -9.15 8.81 -5.74
C TYR A 154 -8.30 7.68 -5.12
N CYS A 155 -7.00 7.67 -5.38
CA CYS A 155 -6.08 6.87 -4.59
C CYS A 155 -5.93 7.46 -3.18
N GLU A 156 -6.00 6.61 -2.15
CA GLU A 156 -5.89 7.03 -0.76
C GLU A 156 -4.51 6.72 -0.18
N GLU A 157 -4.21 5.45 0.11
CA GLU A 157 -2.94 5.08 0.75
C GLU A 157 -1.90 4.61 -0.28
N ILE A 158 -0.63 4.76 0.06
CA ILE A 158 0.53 4.24 -0.68
C ILE A 158 1.49 3.57 0.30
N GLU A 159 2.08 2.44 -0.10
CA GLU A 159 3.14 1.77 0.64
C GLU A 159 4.19 1.20 -0.31
N PHE A 160 5.47 1.25 0.09
CA PHE A 160 6.57 0.78 -0.75
C PHE A 160 7.00 -0.63 -0.39
N SER A 161 7.40 -1.39 -1.40
CA SER A 161 8.24 -2.58 -1.21
C SER A 161 9.56 -2.21 -0.52
N PRO A 162 10.17 -3.13 0.25
CA PRO A 162 11.41 -2.83 0.98
C PRO A 162 12.58 -2.37 0.09
N ASP A 163 12.65 -2.85 -1.15
CA ASP A 163 13.68 -2.44 -2.13
C ASP A 163 13.34 -1.13 -2.87
N GLY A 164 12.15 -0.55 -2.62
CA GLY A 164 11.68 0.68 -3.22
C GLY A 164 11.27 0.57 -4.69
N ARG A 165 11.31 -0.62 -5.30
CA ARG A 165 11.03 -0.77 -6.74
C ARG A 165 9.56 -0.88 -7.08
N VAL A 166 8.72 -1.07 -6.09
CA VAL A 166 7.28 -1.23 -6.24
C VAL A 166 6.56 -0.39 -5.20
N ALA A 167 5.54 0.36 -5.62
CA ALA A 167 4.54 0.95 -4.74
C ALA A 167 3.19 0.24 -4.89
N TYR A 168 2.49 0.06 -3.78
CA TYR A 168 1.14 -0.46 -3.70
C TYR A 168 0.21 0.67 -3.28
N LEU A 169 -0.92 0.83 -3.97
CA LEU A 169 -1.89 1.88 -3.67
C LEU A 169 -3.27 1.33 -3.46
N ALA A 170 -3.99 1.91 -2.50
CA ALA A 170 -5.42 1.69 -2.34
C ALA A 170 -6.19 2.64 -3.26
N ASP A 171 -6.73 2.12 -4.36
CA ASP A 171 -7.66 2.83 -5.25
C ASP A 171 -9.07 2.65 -4.70
N PHE A 172 -9.45 3.58 -3.82
CA PHE A 172 -10.70 3.53 -3.08
C PHE A 172 -11.91 3.62 -4.02
N PHE A 173 -11.83 4.42 -5.09
CA PHE A 173 -12.96 4.61 -5.99
C PHE A 173 -13.24 3.40 -6.87
N ARG A 174 -12.20 2.65 -7.29
CA ARG A 174 -12.38 1.46 -8.12
C ARG A 174 -12.37 0.14 -7.35
N ASN A 175 -12.32 0.18 -6.02
CA ASN A 175 -12.27 -1.01 -5.16
C ASN A 175 -11.14 -1.97 -5.57
N GLN A 176 -9.92 -1.44 -5.75
CA GLN A 176 -8.77 -2.24 -6.19
C GLN A 176 -7.46 -1.80 -5.53
N VAL A 177 -6.46 -2.67 -5.64
CA VAL A 177 -5.06 -2.35 -5.31
C VAL A 177 -4.30 -2.12 -6.61
N LEU A 178 -3.71 -0.94 -6.76
CA LEU A 178 -2.80 -0.64 -7.86
C LEU A 178 -1.38 -1.00 -7.48
N VAL A 179 -0.60 -1.41 -8.48
CA VAL A 179 0.83 -1.62 -8.34
C VAL A 179 1.52 -0.68 -9.30
N VAL A 180 2.54 0.01 -8.83
CA VAL A 180 3.36 0.88 -9.64
C VAL A 180 4.79 0.37 -9.57
N ASP A 181 5.32 -0.06 -10.71
CA ASP A 181 6.74 -0.34 -10.84
C ASP A 181 7.48 0.99 -10.90
N LEU A 182 8.41 1.21 -9.98
CA LEU A 182 9.14 2.44 -9.78
C LEU A 182 10.54 2.36 -10.37
N GLU A 183 10.95 3.43 -11.04
CA GLU A 183 12.26 3.56 -11.68
C GLU A 183 12.86 4.92 -11.30
N GLU A 184 14.03 4.91 -10.67
CA GLU A 184 14.83 6.11 -10.42
C GLU A 184 15.81 6.33 -11.59
N HIS A 185 15.68 7.49 -12.25
CA HIS A 185 16.57 7.87 -13.33
C HIS A 185 16.72 9.39 -13.39
N GLY A 186 17.95 9.88 -13.58
CA GLY A 186 18.21 11.31 -13.79
C GLY A 186 17.74 12.23 -12.64
N GLY A 187 17.75 11.74 -11.40
CA GLY A 187 17.27 12.52 -10.24
C GLY A 187 15.75 12.67 -10.18
N ARG A 188 15.00 11.73 -10.76
CA ARG A 188 13.54 11.66 -10.69
C ARG A 188 13.13 10.24 -10.33
N LEU A 189 12.04 10.10 -9.57
CA LEU A 189 11.35 8.83 -9.40
C LEU A 189 10.15 8.81 -10.36
N THR A 190 10.12 7.83 -11.25
CA THR A 190 9.01 7.63 -12.19
C THR A 190 8.36 6.28 -11.92
N GLY A 191 7.22 6.01 -12.55
CA GLY A 191 6.64 4.69 -12.44
C GLY A 191 5.64 4.35 -13.53
N ARG A 192 5.41 3.05 -13.70
CA ARG A 192 4.40 2.49 -14.60
C ARG A 192 3.40 1.69 -13.78
N MET A 193 2.13 2.04 -13.93
CA MET A 193 1.03 1.32 -13.29
C MET A 193 0.84 -0.05 -13.96
N ARG A 194 0.60 -1.07 -13.13
CA ARG A 194 0.11 -2.38 -13.53
C ARG A 194 -0.99 -2.83 -12.56
N THR A 195 -1.94 -3.58 -13.08
CA THR A 195 -2.94 -4.25 -12.25
C THR A 195 -2.27 -5.41 -11.52
N LEU A 196 -2.54 -5.59 -10.22
CA LEU A 196 -1.96 -6.68 -9.40
C LEU A 196 -2.37 -8.08 -9.90
N GLY A 197 -3.37 -8.16 -10.80
CA GLY A 197 -3.78 -9.39 -11.47
C GLY A 197 -4.44 -10.42 -10.55
N PHE A 198 -4.84 -10.03 -9.32
CA PHE A 198 -5.61 -10.88 -8.43
C PHE A 198 -7.10 -10.78 -8.74
N ASP A 199 -7.79 -11.89 -8.54
CA ASP A 199 -9.23 -11.97 -8.65
C ASP A 199 -9.86 -11.08 -7.56
N ARG A 200 -10.42 -9.95 -8.00
CA ARG A 200 -11.08 -8.98 -7.12
C ARG A 200 -12.21 -9.65 -6.36
N ASP A 201 -13.02 -10.46 -7.04
CA ASP A 201 -14.19 -11.09 -6.43
C ASP A 201 -13.73 -12.13 -5.39
N ALA A 202 -12.63 -12.84 -5.64
CA ALA A 202 -12.02 -13.69 -4.62
C ALA A 202 -11.49 -12.90 -3.39
N PHE A 203 -10.95 -11.69 -3.60
CA PHE A 203 -10.43 -10.85 -2.52
C PHE A 203 -11.52 -10.13 -1.72
N THR A 204 -12.55 -9.60 -2.39
CA THR A 204 -13.65 -8.86 -1.75
C THR A 204 -14.80 -9.77 -1.32
N GLY A 205 -14.76 -11.06 -1.67
CA GLY A 205 -15.83 -12.02 -1.38
C GLY A 205 -16.99 -11.99 -2.38
N GLY A 206 -16.80 -11.37 -3.56
CA GLY A 206 -17.81 -11.13 -4.59
C GLY A 206 -18.86 -10.09 -4.15
N GLU A 207 -19.67 -9.60 -5.10
CA GLU A 207 -20.90 -8.90 -4.75
C GLU A 207 -21.88 -9.94 -4.20
N VAL A 208 -22.09 -9.95 -2.89
CA VAL A 208 -23.18 -10.72 -2.31
C VAL A 208 -24.46 -9.96 -2.68
N ALA A 209 -25.22 -10.47 -3.65
CA ALA A 209 -26.58 -10.00 -3.87
C ALA A 209 -27.32 -10.07 -2.52
N GLU A 210 -27.88 -8.94 -2.07
CA GLU A 210 -28.64 -8.87 -0.82
C GLU A 210 -29.84 -9.84 -0.86
N THR A 211 -29.64 -11.10 -0.51
CA THR A 211 -30.74 -12.00 -0.24
C THR A 211 -31.24 -11.68 1.17
N ALA A 212 -32.37 -10.99 1.24
CA ALA A 212 -33.13 -10.77 2.46
C ALA A 212 -33.51 -12.12 3.10
N GLY A 213 -32.71 -12.60 4.04
CA GLY A 213 -32.98 -13.84 4.76
C GLY A 213 -31.82 -14.24 5.66
N GLY A 214 -31.84 -13.79 6.92
CA GLY A 214 -30.90 -14.29 7.93
C GLY A 214 -31.23 -15.73 8.33
N SER A 215 -30.23 -16.61 8.38
CA SER A 215 -30.35 -17.94 9.00
C SER A 215 -29.56 -17.98 10.31
N GLU A 216 -30.14 -18.62 11.32
CA GLU A 216 -29.65 -18.69 12.70
C GLU A 216 -28.80 -19.97 12.87
N CYS A 217 -27.63 -19.86 13.51
CA CYS A 217 -26.74 -21.01 13.71
C CYS A 217 -27.30 -21.93 14.80
N ALA A 218 -27.74 -23.14 14.42
CA ALA A 218 -28.46 -24.07 15.30
C ALA A 218 -27.63 -24.66 16.46
N SER A 219 -26.31 -24.52 16.48
CA SER A 219 -25.45 -25.08 17.53
C SER A 219 -25.13 -24.10 18.67
N CYS A 220 -25.12 -22.80 18.41
CA CYS A 220 -24.68 -21.79 19.39
C CYS A 220 -25.67 -20.64 19.62
N GLY A 221 -26.78 -20.59 18.87
CA GLY A 221 -27.83 -19.58 19.06
C GLY A 221 -27.42 -18.15 18.68
N TRP A 222 -26.24 -17.95 18.08
CA TRP A 222 -25.81 -16.66 17.59
C TRP A 222 -26.42 -16.39 16.21
N ARG A 223 -27.12 -15.27 16.06
CA ARG A 223 -27.51 -14.73 14.76
C ARG A 223 -26.27 -14.17 14.07
N LEU A 224 -25.77 -14.89 13.07
CA LEU A 224 -24.76 -14.36 12.18
C LEU A 224 -25.40 -13.23 11.37
N ARG A 225 -24.68 -12.12 11.21
CA ARG A 225 -25.06 -11.12 10.20
C ARG A 225 -25.09 -11.81 8.84
N PRO A 226 -26.01 -11.44 7.93
CA PRO A 226 -25.98 -11.96 6.57
C PRO A 226 -24.56 -11.74 6.01
N ALA A 227 -23.96 -12.80 5.47
CA ALA A 227 -22.63 -12.83 4.83
C ALA A 227 -21.36 -13.02 5.70
N ASP A 228 -21.36 -13.84 6.77
CA ASP A 228 -20.08 -14.37 7.31
C ASP A 228 -19.68 -15.67 6.57
N PRO A 229 -18.58 -15.69 5.76
CA PRO A 229 -18.09 -16.90 5.11
C PRO A 229 -17.63 -17.99 6.09
N ARG A 230 -17.53 -17.70 7.40
CA ARG A 230 -17.32 -18.71 8.45
C ARG A 230 -18.54 -19.58 8.72
N ALA A 231 -19.74 -19.18 8.30
CA ALA A 231 -20.96 -19.99 8.45
C ALA A 231 -20.86 -21.37 7.76
N ALA A 232 -20.10 -21.46 6.66
CA ALA A 232 -19.89 -22.70 5.93
C ALA A 232 -19.04 -23.74 6.70
N ARG A 233 -18.34 -23.34 7.77
CA ARG A 233 -17.51 -24.25 8.59
C ARG A 233 -18.23 -24.83 9.81
N CYS A 234 -19.51 -24.50 10.03
CA CYS A 234 -20.29 -25.05 11.14
C CYS A 234 -20.96 -26.40 10.84
N HIS A 235 -20.81 -26.95 9.64
CA HIS A 235 -21.44 -28.21 9.22
C HIS A 235 -20.45 -29.36 8.95
N ALA A 236 -19.29 -29.35 9.60
CA ALA A 236 -18.42 -30.52 9.69
C ALA A 236 -18.50 -31.13 11.10
#